data_AF-A0A1V1WR79-F1
#
_entry.id   AF-A0A1V1WR79-F1
#
_cell.length_a   1.000
_cell.length_b   1.000
_cell.length_c   1.000
_cell.angle_alpha   90.00
_cell.angle_beta   90.00
_cell.angle_gamma   90.00
#
_symmetry.space_group_name_H-M   'P 1'
#
loop_
_entity.id
_entity.type
_entity.pdbx_description
1 polymer ?
#
loop_
_entity_poly.entity_id
_entity_poly.type
_entity_poly.pdbx_seq_one_letter_code
_entity_poly.pdbx_strand_id
1 'polypeptide(L)'
;MMFGLVAQTFINGITIGAMYGLIAVGLSLTFGVMKILNVAHGEFLMIGGYIAFWLFTRYDIDPLLGLPLVAIALFLFGAVFYKILFSGLVKFHEEIKMKNTLLVAFGLSLIFPQVARWLWTADERGITPFYSGGSFPILGVRIGYVPLAGLIVAVVVILALHLLLTKTYFGKSVRATSENYKAAKLVGINVNRTYLVTFSLGAALAGLAGVLVVMTQAVVPDMGMAWTIKALIVVVLAGIGSVGGAFFAGILLGVIESVSAIFMGPYTVALGMGIFLLILMFRPQGLFGKA
;
A
#
# COMPACT_ATOMS: atom_id res chain seq x y z
N MET A 1 -4.05 -25.65 -23.93
CA MET A 1 -4.98 -24.58 -23.50
C MET A 1 -4.83 -24.23 -22.02
N MET A 2 -4.88 -25.20 -21.09
CA MET A 2 -4.80 -24.92 -19.64
C MET A 2 -3.44 -24.35 -19.17
N PHE A 3 -2.32 -24.82 -19.73
CA PHE A 3 -0.98 -24.32 -19.37
C PHE A 3 -0.79 -22.83 -19.70
N GLY A 4 -1.26 -22.38 -20.88
CA GLY A 4 -1.18 -20.97 -21.28
C GLY A 4 -2.04 -20.06 -20.39
N LEU A 5 -3.21 -20.54 -19.97
CA LEU A 5 -4.08 -19.82 -19.03
C LEU A 5 -3.41 -19.66 -17.66
N VAL A 6 -2.80 -20.72 -17.12
CA VAL A 6 -2.08 -20.68 -15.83
C VAL A 6 -0.85 -19.77 -15.92
N ALA A 7 -0.10 -19.82 -17.01
CA ALA A 7 1.04 -18.92 -17.21
C ALA A 7 0.62 -17.44 -17.28
N GLN A 8 -0.50 -17.16 -17.96
CA GLN A 8 -1.08 -15.82 -18.04
C GLN A 8 -1.56 -15.31 -16.68
N THR A 9 -2.31 -16.11 -15.92
CA THR A 9 -2.80 -15.70 -14.60
C THR A 9 -1.68 -15.57 -13.58
N PHE A 10 -0.62 -16.37 -13.70
CA PHE A 10 0.58 -16.22 -12.87
C PHE A 10 1.24 -14.85 -13.09
N ILE A 11 1.44 -14.44 -14.34
CA ILE A 11 2.03 -13.13 -14.67
C ILE A 11 1.12 -11.98 -14.25
N ASN A 12 -0.19 -12.11 -14.49
CA ASN A 12 -1.17 -11.12 -14.01
C ASN A 12 -1.12 -11.00 -12.47
N GLY A 13 -0.96 -12.12 -11.78
CA GLY A 13 -0.85 -12.17 -10.32
C GLY A 13 0.42 -11.55 -9.76
N ILE A 14 1.56 -11.70 -10.44
CA ILE A 14 2.79 -10.95 -10.08
C ILE A 14 2.51 -9.45 -10.14
N THR A 15 1.78 -9.03 -11.17
CA THR A 15 1.57 -7.62 -11.44
C THR A 15 0.60 -6.97 -10.46
N ILE A 16 -0.55 -7.61 -10.20
CA ILE A 16 -1.49 -7.19 -9.16
C ILE A 16 -0.82 -7.27 -7.78
N GLY A 17 -0.06 -8.34 -7.54
CA GLY A 17 0.68 -8.53 -6.30
C GLY A 17 1.74 -7.46 -6.04
N ALA A 18 2.32 -6.86 -7.08
CA ALA A 18 3.20 -5.70 -6.92
C ALA A 18 2.45 -4.47 -6.38
N MET A 19 1.18 -4.27 -6.76
CA MET A 19 0.33 -3.21 -6.20
C MET A 19 -0.02 -3.50 -4.74
N TYR A 20 -0.36 -4.74 -4.39
CA TYR A 20 -0.54 -5.17 -3.00
C TYR A 20 0.73 -4.98 -2.18
N GLY A 21 1.89 -5.31 -2.75
CA GLY A 21 3.18 -5.10 -2.14
C GLY A 21 3.43 -3.62 -1.88
N LEU A 22 3.13 -2.73 -2.82
CA LEU A 22 3.38 -1.29 -2.68
C LEU A 22 2.56 -0.66 -1.55
N ILE A 23 1.25 -0.96 -1.46
CA ILE A 23 0.42 -0.49 -0.33
C ILE A 23 0.87 -1.13 0.99
N ALA A 24 1.19 -2.43 0.99
CA ALA A 24 1.60 -3.13 2.19
C ALA A 24 2.96 -2.65 2.71
N VAL A 25 3.89 -2.27 1.84
CA VAL A 25 5.16 -1.64 2.19
C VAL A 25 4.92 -0.32 2.92
N GLY A 26 3.98 0.50 2.45
CA GLY A 26 3.55 1.73 3.13
C GLY A 26 3.01 1.45 4.54
N LEU A 27 2.09 0.48 4.67
CA LEU A 27 1.53 0.09 5.95
C LEU A 27 2.60 -0.49 6.89
N SER A 28 3.46 -1.39 6.39
CA SER A 28 4.56 -2.03 7.12
C SER A 28 5.54 -0.99 7.67
N LEU A 29 5.87 0.03 6.88
CA LEU A 29 6.74 1.11 7.31
C LEU A 29 6.12 1.92 8.46
N THR A 30 4.84 2.28 8.35
CA THR A 30 4.16 3.04 9.42
C THR A 30 4.01 2.23 10.70
N PHE A 31 3.62 0.96 10.57
CA PHE A 31 3.46 0.07 11.71
C PHE A 31 4.80 -0.30 12.34
N GLY A 32 5.81 -0.67 11.56
CA GLY A 32 7.11 -1.12 12.07
C GLY A 32 7.84 -0.07 12.91
N VAL A 33 7.58 1.21 12.66
CA VAL A 33 8.27 2.32 13.33
C VAL A 33 7.45 2.90 14.48
N MET A 34 6.15 3.07 14.27
CA MET A 34 5.27 3.74 15.25
C MET A 34 4.40 2.77 16.03
N LYS A 35 4.31 1.51 15.62
CA LYS A 35 3.34 0.51 16.11
C LYS A 35 1.91 1.02 16.04
N ILE A 36 1.61 1.77 14.99
CA ILE A 36 0.30 2.34 14.68
C ILE A 36 -0.31 1.49 13.57
N LEU A 37 -1.38 0.76 13.88
CA LEU A 37 -2.18 0.09 12.87
C LEU A 37 -3.21 1.06 12.33
N ASN A 38 -2.96 1.57 11.12
CA ASN A 38 -3.88 2.49 10.47
C ASN A 38 -4.87 1.73 9.58
N VAL A 39 -6.09 1.53 10.07
CA VAL A 39 -7.18 0.85 9.35
C VAL A 39 -7.77 1.71 8.21
N ALA A 40 -7.41 2.99 8.13
CA ALA A 40 -7.74 3.87 7.00
C ALA A 40 -6.61 3.97 5.96
N HIS A 41 -5.60 3.09 5.98
CA HIS A 41 -4.45 3.22 5.08
C HIS A 41 -4.84 3.12 3.59
N GLY A 42 -5.79 2.24 3.25
CA GLY A 42 -6.32 2.13 1.89
C GLY A 42 -7.17 3.31 1.45
N GLU A 43 -7.61 4.18 2.36
CA GLU A 43 -8.27 5.44 1.99
C GLU A 43 -7.29 6.39 1.30
N PHE A 44 -6.00 6.36 1.68
CA PHE A 44 -4.96 7.13 0.97
C PHE A 44 -4.73 6.58 -0.45
N LEU A 45 -4.88 5.27 -0.64
CA LEU A 45 -4.85 4.65 -1.97
C LEU A 45 -6.02 5.14 -2.81
N MET A 46 -7.23 5.13 -2.27
CA MET A 46 -8.42 5.66 -2.93
C MET A 46 -8.23 7.13 -3.32
N ILE A 47 -7.81 7.98 -2.38
CA ILE A 47 -7.55 9.41 -2.64
C ILE A 47 -6.48 9.58 -3.72
N GLY A 48 -5.39 8.80 -3.69
CA GLY A 48 -4.36 8.83 -4.72
C GLY A 48 -4.88 8.50 -6.12
N GLY A 49 -5.74 7.48 -6.24
CA GLY A 49 -6.41 7.14 -7.49
C GLY A 49 -7.33 8.25 -8.00
N TYR A 50 -8.08 8.90 -7.12
CA TYR A 50 -8.94 10.04 -7.47
C TYR A 50 -8.16 11.30 -7.87
N ILE A 51 -7.03 11.57 -7.22
CA ILE A 51 -6.15 12.68 -7.62
C ILE A 51 -5.57 12.37 -9.01
N ALA A 52 -5.09 11.16 -9.26
CA ALA A 52 -4.63 10.75 -10.59
C ALA A 52 -5.73 10.88 -11.65
N PHE A 53 -6.98 10.51 -11.31
CA PHE A 53 -8.13 10.68 -12.20
C PHE A 53 -8.36 12.16 -12.58
N TRP A 54 -8.27 13.09 -11.63
CA TRP A 54 -8.37 14.51 -11.94
C TRP A 54 -7.17 15.04 -12.74
N LEU A 55 -5.95 14.62 -12.41
CA LEU A 55 -4.75 14.97 -13.18
C LEU A 55 -4.91 14.55 -14.65
N PHE A 56 -5.44 13.35 -14.88
CA PHE A 56 -5.68 12.84 -16.23
C PHE A 56 -6.83 13.55 -16.94
N THR A 57 -8.01 13.66 -16.31
CA THR A 57 -9.23 14.13 -17.00
C THR A 57 -9.37 15.64 -17.09
N ARG A 58 -8.78 16.41 -16.16
CA ARG A 58 -8.91 17.87 -16.12
C ARG A 58 -7.66 18.61 -16.57
N TYR A 59 -6.50 17.98 -16.46
CA TYR A 59 -5.22 18.60 -16.76
C TYR A 59 -4.44 17.87 -17.86
N ASP A 60 -5.01 16.81 -18.45
CA ASP A 60 -4.39 15.98 -19.50
C ASP A 60 -2.99 15.45 -19.14
N ILE A 61 -2.72 15.29 -17.83
CA ILE A 61 -1.46 14.76 -17.34
C ILE A 61 -1.53 13.24 -17.34
N ASP A 62 -0.61 12.61 -18.08
CA ASP A 62 -0.48 11.16 -18.11
C ASP A 62 -0.30 10.57 -16.68
N PRO A 63 -0.96 9.47 -16.31
CA PRO A 63 -0.91 8.94 -14.95
C PRO A 63 0.50 8.58 -14.48
N LEU A 64 1.38 8.11 -15.38
CA LEU A 64 2.76 7.78 -15.02
C LEU A 64 3.58 9.04 -14.77
N LEU A 65 3.35 10.11 -15.54
CA LEU A 65 3.94 11.43 -15.30
C LEU A 65 3.35 12.11 -14.05
N GLY A 66 2.11 11.77 -13.69
CA GLY A 66 1.42 12.24 -12.49
C GLY A 66 1.92 11.60 -11.19
N LEU A 67 2.67 10.49 -11.24
CA LEU A 67 3.15 9.77 -10.05
C LEU A 67 3.89 10.68 -9.04
N PRO A 68 4.85 11.54 -9.42
CA PRO A 68 5.53 12.41 -8.47
C PRO A 68 4.59 13.44 -7.84
N LEU A 69 3.63 13.97 -8.61
CA LEU A 69 2.64 14.92 -8.12
C LEU A 69 1.73 14.29 -7.08
N VAL A 70 1.22 13.08 -7.34
CA VAL A 70 0.40 12.32 -6.39
C VAL A 70 1.22 11.96 -5.15
N ALA A 71 2.48 11.52 -5.31
CA ALA A 71 3.36 11.23 -4.18
C ALA A 71 3.57 12.45 -3.28
N ILE A 72 3.85 13.62 -3.87
CA ILE A 72 4.02 14.88 -3.12
C ILE A 72 2.70 15.27 -2.43
N ALA A 73 1.58 15.22 -3.14
CA ALA A 73 0.27 15.55 -2.59
C ALA A 73 -0.08 14.66 -1.38
N LEU A 74 0.09 13.34 -1.51
CA LEU A 74 -0.19 12.39 -0.42
C LEU A 74 0.86 12.44 0.69
N PHE A 75 2.11 12.80 0.39
CA PHE A 75 3.11 13.06 1.42
C PHE A 75 2.71 14.26 2.28
N LEU A 76 2.33 15.38 1.66
CA LEU A 76 1.89 16.58 2.37
C LEU A 76 0.58 16.33 3.12
N PHE A 77 -0.36 15.64 2.49
CA PHE A 77 -1.61 15.21 3.11
C PHE A 77 -1.33 14.34 4.34
N GLY A 78 -0.48 13.33 4.20
CA GLY A 78 -0.05 12.46 5.29
C GLY A 78 0.64 13.23 6.42
N ALA A 79 1.47 14.23 6.11
CA ALA A 79 2.13 15.07 7.11
C ALA A 79 1.14 15.90 7.92
N VAL A 80 0.16 16.51 7.25
CA VAL A 80 -0.91 17.28 7.89
C VAL A 80 -1.77 16.36 8.76
N PHE A 81 -2.20 15.23 8.21
CA PHE A 81 -3.01 14.25 8.94
C PHE A 81 -2.30 13.68 10.15
N TYR A 82 -1.03 13.32 10.01
CA TYR A 82 -0.21 12.87 11.12
C TYR A 82 -0.13 13.93 12.22
N LYS A 83 0.16 15.18 11.84
CA LYS A 83 0.32 16.28 12.79
C LYS A 83 -0.97 16.56 13.56
N ILE A 84 -2.13 16.55 12.90
CA ILE A 84 -3.42 16.86 13.52
C ILE A 84 -3.92 15.69 14.37
N LEU A 85 -3.87 14.46 13.86
CA LEU A 85 -4.60 13.34 14.46
C LEU A 85 -3.73 12.41 15.29
N PHE A 86 -2.48 12.18 14.88
CA PHE A 86 -1.66 11.12 15.46
C PHE A 86 -0.51 11.64 16.33
N SER A 87 -0.04 12.87 16.11
CA SER A 87 1.11 13.42 16.84
C SER A 87 0.89 13.49 18.36
N GLY A 88 -0.34 13.78 18.79
CA GLY A 88 -0.75 13.79 20.21
C GLY A 88 -0.79 12.39 20.83
N LEU A 89 -1.11 11.37 20.03
CA LEU A 89 -1.27 10.00 20.48
C LEU A 89 0.06 9.30 20.77
N VAL A 90 1.17 9.81 20.21
CA VAL A 90 2.51 9.26 20.38
C VAL A 90 2.98 9.23 21.84
N LYS A 91 2.43 10.11 22.69
CA LYS A 91 2.84 10.24 24.09
C LYS A 91 2.28 9.14 25.00
N PHE A 92 1.24 8.42 24.57
CA PHE A 92 0.60 7.39 25.38
C PHE A 92 1.40 6.08 25.37
N HIS A 93 1.18 5.26 26.40
CA HIS A 93 1.68 3.87 26.44
C HIS A 93 1.16 3.07 25.24
N GLU A 94 1.92 2.05 24.82
CA GLU A 94 1.73 1.34 23.56
C GLU A 94 0.30 0.80 23.37
N GLU A 95 -0.30 0.20 24.40
CA GLU A 95 -1.64 -0.36 24.33
C GLU A 95 -2.72 0.73 24.13
N ILE A 96 -2.65 1.82 24.90
CA ILE A 96 -3.58 2.95 24.79
C ILE A 96 -3.39 3.64 23.43
N LYS A 97 -2.13 3.79 23.00
CA LYS A 97 -1.78 4.35 21.70
C LYS A 97 -2.41 3.54 20.57
N MET A 98 -2.29 2.21 20.58
CA MET A 98 -2.90 1.35 19.57
C MET A 98 -4.43 1.48 19.56
N LYS A 99 -5.09 1.38 20.72
CA LYS A 99 -6.55 1.51 20.83
C LYS A 99 -7.06 2.85 20.30
N ASN A 100 -6.45 3.96 20.72
CA ASN A 100 -6.87 5.30 20.29
C ASN A 100 -6.61 5.53 18.80
N THR A 101 -5.48 5.04 18.29
CA THR A 101 -5.11 5.14 16.87
C THR A 101 -6.09 4.36 15.99
N LEU A 102 -6.49 3.16 16.42
CA LEU A 102 -7.50 2.36 15.73
C LEU A 102 -8.84 3.08 15.67
N LEU A 103 -9.29 3.66 16.78
CA LEU A 103 -10.55 4.40 16.84
C LEU A 103 -10.54 5.63 15.92
N VAL A 104 -9.44 6.39 15.91
CA VAL A 104 -9.25 7.53 14.99
C VAL A 104 -9.24 7.06 13.54
N ALA A 105 -8.46 6.02 13.22
CA ALA A 105 -8.37 5.48 11.87
C ALA A 105 -9.71 4.93 11.38
N PHE A 106 -10.49 4.27 12.23
CA PHE A 106 -11.82 3.80 11.90
C PHE A 106 -12.79 4.96 11.62
N GLY A 107 -12.76 6.02 12.46
CA GLY A 107 -13.51 7.24 12.18
C GLY A 107 -13.16 7.84 10.81
N LEU A 108 -11.87 7.85 10.46
CA LEU A 108 -11.41 8.29 9.13
C LEU A 108 -11.92 7.41 7.99
N SER A 109 -11.96 6.09 8.16
CA SER A 109 -12.49 5.19 7.13
C SER A 109 -13.98 5.36 6.90
N LEU A 110 -14.72 5.96 7.85
CA LEU A 110 -16.12 6.33 7.65
C LEU A 110 -16.26 7.69 6.95
N ILE A 111 -15.36 8.63 7.23
CA ILE A 111 -15.42 10.00 6.68
C ILE A 111 -14.93 10.05 5.22
N PHE A 112 -13.79 9.40 4.92
CA PHE A 112 -13.16 9.54 3.61
C PHE A 112 -14.01 9.07 2.43
N PRO A 113 -14.73 7.94 2.50
CA PRO A 113 -15.67 7.56 1.44
C PRO A 113 -16.76 8.62 1.20
N GLN A 114 -17.22 9.31 2.24
CA GLN A 114 -18.23 10.37 2.10
C GLN A 114 -17.65 11.63 1.46
N VAL A 115 -16.45 12.04 1.87
CA VAL A 115 -15.72 13.13 1.23
C VAL A 115 -15.46 12.79 -0.25
N ALA A 116 -15.12 11.53 -0.54
CA ALA A 116 -14.89 11.07 -1.89
C ALA A 116 -16.18 11.15 -2.74
N ARG A 117 -17.32 10.67 -2.21
CA ARG A 117 -18.63 10.81 -2.87
C ARG A 117 -19.01 12.27 -3.13
N TRP A 118 -18.71 13.17 -2.21
CA TRP A 118 -19.01 14.59 -2.37
C TRP A 118 -18.18 15.26 -3.47
N LEU A 119 -16.90 14.92 -3.58
CA LEU A 119 -15.98 15.53 -4.56
C LEU A 119 -15.98 14.84 -5.93
N TRP A 120 -16.12 13.52 -5.97
CA TRP A 120 -15.99 12.69 -7.19
C TRP A 120 -17.24 11.92 -7.59
N THR A 121 -18.38 12.13 -6.91
CA THR A 121 -19.64 11.37 -7.05
C THR A 121 -19.49 9.90 -6.64
N ALA A 122 -20.59 9.13 -6.68
CA ALA A 122 -20.58 7.70 -6.34
C ALA A 122 -20.22 6.80 -7.54
N ASP A 123 -20.03 7.38 -8.73
CA ASP A 123 -19.73 6.64 -9.95
C ASP A 123 -18.33 6.04 -9.93
N GLU A 124 -18.17 4.92 -10.64
CA GLU A 124 -16.86 4.33 -10.87
C GLU A 124 -16.02 5.22 -11.79
N ARG A 125 -14.78 5.52 -11.39
CA ARG A 125 -13.86 6.38 -12.15
C ARG A 125 -12.61 5.59 -12.51
N GLY A 126 -12.40 5.34 -13.80
CA GLY A 126 -11.20 4.69 -14.33
C GLY A 126 -10.41 5.61 -15.25
N ILE A 127 -9.13 5.29 -15.47
CA ILE A 127 -8.27 6.00 -16.42
C ILE A 127 -7.87 5.03 -17.53
N THR A 128 -8.02 5.46 -18.78
CA THR A 128 -7.62 4.69 -19.97
C THR A 128 -6.62 5.48 -20.80
N PRO A 129 -5.32 5.46 -20.46
CA PRO A 129 -4.29 6.09 -21.29
C PRO A 129 -4.20 5.45 -22.68
N PHE A 130 -3.58 6.14 -23.63
CA PHE A 130 -3.46 5.68 -25.03
C PHE A 130 -2.80 4.29 -25.17
N TYR A 131 -1.98 3.89 -24.21
CA TYR A 131 -1.28 2.60 -24.17
C TYR A 131 -2.06 1.48 -23.47
N SER A 132 -3.27 1.73 -22.93
CA SER A 132 -4.08 0.70 -22.24
C SER A 132 -4.46 -0.48 -23.13
N GLY A 133 -4.62 -0.27 -24.43
CA GLY A 133 -4.95 -1.35 -25.39
C GLY A 133 -3.76 -2.19 -25.85
N GLY A 134 -2.54 -1.78 -25.52
CA GLY A 134 -1.32 -2.44 -25.99
C GLY A 134 -0.88 -3.62 -25.10
N SER A 135 -0.30 -4.65 -25.74
CA SER A 135 0.28 -5.78 -25.02
C SER A 135 1.56 -6.28 -25.69
N PHE A 136 2.52 -6.74 -24.89
CA PHE A 136 3.70 -7.47 -25.35
C PHE A 136 3.40 -8.98 -25.38
N PRO A 137 3.43 -9.65 -26.55
CA PRO A 137 3.38 -11.10 -26.61
C PRO A 137 4.76 -11.68 -26.24
N ILE A 138 4.82 -12.50 -25.21
CA ILE A 138 6.02 -13.24 -24.80
C ILE A 138 5.63 -14.71 -24.64
N LEU A 139 6.23 -15.60 -25.42
CA LEU A 139 6.07 -17.06 -25.30
C LEU A 139 4.59 -17.53 -25.20
N GLY A 140 3.69 -16.90 -25.96
CA GLY A 140 2.26 -17.23 -25.95
C GLY A 140 1.42 -16.59 -24.83
N VAL A 141 2.03 -15.75 -23.99
CA VAL A 141 1.39 -14.96 -22.93
C VAL A 141 1.39 -13.49 -23.32
N ARG A 142 0.29 -12.75 -23.08
CA ARG A 142 0.18 -11.32 -23.42
C ARG A 142 0.25 -10.48 -22.15
N ILE A 143 1.29 -9.69 -22.00
CA ILE A 143 1.44 -8.77 -20.87
C ILE A 143 0.98 -7.38 -21.32
N GLY A 144 -0.08 -6.86 -20.70
CA GLY A 144 -0.55 -5.49 -20.98
C GLY A 144 0.49 -4.45 -20.55
N TYR A 145 0.58 -3.35 -21.30
CA TYR A 145 1.55 -2.28 -20.98
C TYR A 145 1.29 -1.64 -19.62
N VAL A 146 0.02 -1.42 -19.26
CA VAL A 146 -0.37 -0.81 -17.98
C VAL A 146 0.04 -1.68 -16.78
N PRO A 147 -0.34 -2.98 -16.70
CA PRO A 147 0.17 -3.88 -15.67
C PRO A 147 1.70 -3.85 -15.59
N LEU A 148 2.40 -4.01 -16.71
CA LEU A 148 3.86 -4.05 -16.73
C LEU A 148 4.49 -2.75 -16.19
N ALA A 149 3.96 -1.60 -16.60
CA ALA A 149 4.39 -0.30 -16.09
C ALA A 149 4.19 -0.22 -14.56
N GLY A 150 3.05 -0.70 -14.05
CA GLY A 150 2.78 -0.76 -12.61
C GLY A 150 3.80 -1.63 -11.85
N LEU A 151 4.15 -2.80 -12.39
CA LEU A 151 5.20 -3.65 -11.81
C LEU A 151 6.56 -2.93 -11.77
N ILE A 152 6.96 -2.30 -12.88
CA ILE A 152 8.23 -1.56 -12.98
C ILE A 152 8.25 -0.42 -11.96
N VAL A 153 7.19 0.40 -11.91
CA VAL A 153 7.07 1.51 -10.96
C VAL A 153 7.15 1.01 -9.52
N ALA A 154 6.41 -0.04 -9.17
CA ALA A 154 6.44 -0.61 -7.82
C ALA A 154 7.86 -1.06 -7.43
N VAL A 155 8.56 -1.77 -8.31
CA VAL A 155 9.95 -2.20 -8.07
C VAL A 155 10.88 -1.00 -7.89
N VAL A 156 10.81 0.00 -8.76
CA VAL A 156 11.64 1.21 -8.68
C VAL A 156 11.40 1.97 -7.38
N VAL A 157 10.13 2.18 -7.01
CA VAL A 157 9.76 2.90 -5.78
C VAL A 157 10.22 2.14 -4.53
N ILE A 158 10.08 0.81 -4.52
CA ILE A 158 10.49 -0.02 -3.38
C ILE A 158 12.00 -0.08 -3.26
N LEU A 159 12.73 -0.16 -4.37
CA LEU A 159 14.19 -0.03 -4.37
C LEU A 159 14.64 1.34 -3.87
N ALA A 160 14.00 2.42 -4.32
CA ALA A 160 14.27 3.77 -3.84
C ALA A 160 14.02 3.90 -2.32
N LEU A 161 12.90 3.35 -1.83
CA LEU A 161 12.61 3.32 -0.40
C LEU A 161 13.63 2.47 0.37
N HIS A 162 14.02 1.31 -0.16
CA HIS A 162 15.02 0.45 0.47
C HIS A 162 16.37 1.16 0.60
N LEU A 163 16.81 1.86 -0.45
CA LEU A 163 18.03 2.67 -0.41
C LEU A 163 17.89 3.83 0.58
N LEU A 164 16.74 4.51 0.60
CA LEU A 164 16.45 5.57 1.56
C LEU A 164 16.58 5.05 3.00
N LEU A 165 15.99 3.89 3.31
CA LEU A 165 16.01 3.33 4.64
C LEU A 165 17.38 2.74 5.01
N THR A 166 18.12 2.15 4.10
CA THR A 166 19.40 1.47 4.43
C THR A 166 20.60 2.41 4.38
N LYS A 167 20.66 3.33 3.42
CA LYS A 167 21.85 4.14 3.12
C LYS A 167 21.82 5.55 3.70
N THR A 168 20.69 6.07 4.16
CA THR A 168 20.59 7.47 4.64
C THR A 168 20.54 7.61 6.17
N TYR A 169 20.86 8.82 6.66
CA TYR A 169 20.69 9.20 8.06
C TYR A 169 19.23 9.10 8.52
N PHE A 170 18.27 9.45 7.66
CA PHE A 170 16.86 9.27 7.96
C PHE A 170 16.55 7.80 8.27
N GLY A 171 17.03 6.88 7.43
CA GLY A 171 16.90 5.45 7.66
C GLY A 171 17.52 4.95 8.98
N LYS A 172 18.67 5.51 9.38
CA LYS A 172 19.27 5.25 10.71
C LYS A 172 18.36 5.75 11.84
N SER A 173 17.77 6.93 11.68
CA SER A 173 16.83 7.48 12.67
C SER A 173 15.58 6.61 12.81
N VAL A 174 15.05 6.11 11.69
CA VAL A 174 13.88 5.22 11.65
C VAL A 174 14.16 3.94 12.45
N ARG A 175 15.27 3.25 12.16
CA ARG A 175 15.68 2.04 12.90
C ARG A 175 15.91 2.31 14.39
N ALA A 176 16.59 3.39 14.74
CA ALA A 176 16.82 3.73 16.15
C ALA A 176 15.49 3.98 16.89
N THR A 177 14.53 4.64 16.24
CA THR A 177 13.21 4.92 16.83
C THR A 177 12.31 3.70 16.92
N SER A 178 12.45 2.70 16.05
CA SER A 178 11.68 1.44 16.12
C SER A 178 12.17 0.54 17.25
N GLU A 179 13.48 0.55 17.55
CA GLU A 179 14.06 -0.21 18.66
C GLU A 179 13.68 0.39 20.02
N ASN A 180 13.97 1.67 20.24
CA ASN A 180 13.64 2.32 21.50
C ASN A 180 13.47 3.84 21.34
N TYR A 181 12.20 4.28 21.43
CA TYR A 181 11.85 5.70 21.29
C TYR A 181 12.56 6.59 22.33
N LYS A 182 12.68 6.14 23.59
CA LYS A 182 13.28 6.92 24.68
C LYS A 182 14.77 7.09 24.46
N ALA A 183 15.46 5.99 24.15
CA ALA A 183 16.90 6.01 23.88
C ALA A 183 17.23 6.85 22.63
N ALA A 184 16.45 6.71 21.56
CA ALA A 184 16.62 7.53 20.35
C ALA A 184 16.53 9.04 20.66
N LYS A 185 15.57 9.44 21.51
CA LYS A 185 15.41 10.84 21.93
C LYS A 185 16.60 11.33 22.77
N LEU A 186 17.17 10.49 23.63
CA LEU A 186 18.33 10.84 24.47
C LEU A 186 19.61 11.08 23.66
N VAL A 187 19.78 10.39 22.53
CA VAL A 187 20.94 10.59 21.63
C VAL A 187 20.70 11.69 20.59
N GLY A 188 19.68 12.55 20.78
CA GLY A 188 19.43 13.72 19.94
C GLY A 188 18.62 13.46 18.67
N ILE A 189 18.03 12.26 18.47
CA ILE A 189 17.16 12.00 17.32
C ILE A 189 15.81 12.67 17.54
N ASN A 190 15.39 13.50 16.57
CA ASN A 190 14.07 14.10 16.59
C ASN A 190 13.00 13.07 16.17
N VAL A 191 12.54 12.28 17.14
CA VAL A 191 11.55 11.21 16.94
C VAL A 191 10.26 11.72 16.31
N ASN A 192 9.79 12.93 16.67
CA ASN A 192 8.58 13.51 16.11
C ASN A 192 8.71 13.76 14.61
N ARG A 193 9.87 14.29 14.17
CA ARG A 193 10.16 14.50 12.75
C ARG A 193 10.29 13.16 12.03
N THR A 194 10.95 12.17 12.63
CA THR A 194 11.08 10.84 12.06
C THR A 194 9.70 10.20 11.84
N TYR A 195 8.82 10.22 12.85
CA TYR A 195 7.47 9.67 12.73
C TYR A 195 6.62 10.41 11.69
N LEU A 196 6.68 11.75 11.66
CA LEU A 196 5.97 12.54 10.65
C LEU A 196 6.39 12.14 9.24
N VAL A 197 7.69 12.10 8.96
CA VAL A 197 8.19 11.75 7.62
C VAL A 197 7.87 10.30 7.28
N THR A 198 8.00 9.37 8.23
CA THR A 198 7.66 7.95 8.03
C THR A 198 6.17 7.77 7.71
N PHE A 199 5.27 8.42 8.44
CA PHE A 199 3.83 8.37 8.16
C PHE A 199 3.51 8.96 6.78
N SER A 200 4.13 10.09 6.45
CA SER A 200 3.96 10.78 5.17
C SER A 200 4.45 9.94 3.99
N LEU A 201 5.59 9.25 4.15
CA LEU A 201 6.07 8.26 3.17
C LEU A 201 5.09 7.11 3.00
N GLY A 202 4.52 6.58 4.09
CA GLY A 202 3.49 5.55 4.02
C GLY A 202 2.26 6.00 3.23
N ALA A 203 1.76 7.22 3.48
CA ALA A 203 0.64 7.79 2.73
C ALA A 203 0.99 8.01 1.24
N ALA A 204 2.20 8.49 0.94
CA ALA A 204 2.67 8.65 -0.43
C ALA A 204 2.74 7.31 -1.19
N LEU A 205 3.24 6.25 -0.54
CA LEU A 205 3.29 4.90 -1.12
C LEU A 205 1.90 4.32 -1.39
N ALA A 206 0.96 4.51 -0.45
CA ALA A 206 -0.43 4.15 -0.66
C ALA A 206 -1.05 4.92 -1.85
N GLY A 207 -0.78 6.23 -1.93
CA GLY A 207 -1.22 7.07 -3.04
C GLY A 207 -0.68 6.63 -4.40
N LEU A 208 0.62 6.30 -4.47
CA LEU A 208 1.26 5.75 -5.65
C LEU A 208 0.62 4.42 -6.08
N ALA A 209 0.32 3.53 -5.12
CA ALA A 209 -0.44 2.33 -5.42
C ALA A 209 -1.83 2.66 -6.00
N GLY A 210 -2.47 3.73 -5.52
CA GLY A 210 -3.74 4.23 -6.05
C GLY A 210 -3.68 4.66 -7.51
N VAL A 211 -2.61 5.33 -7.91
CA VAL A 211 -2.37 5.69 -9.32
C VAL A 211 -2.27 4.44 -10.18
N LEU A 212 -1.55 3.42 -9.73
CA LEU A 212 -1.40 2.18 -10.48
C LEU A 212 -2.71 1.40 -10.56
N VAL A 213 -3.50 1.40 -9.48
CA VAL A 213 -4.79 0.73 -9.39
C VAL A 213 -5.82 1.38 -10.32
N VAL A 214 -5.90 2.72 -10.36
CA VAL A 214 -6.89 3.42 -11.22
C VAL A 214 -6.65 3.20 -12.72
N MET A 215 -5.43 2.83 -13.10
CA MET A 215 -5.09 2.49 -14.49
C MET A 215 -5.51 1.06 -14.88
N THR A 216 -5.63 0.15 -13.91
CA THR A 216 -6.00 -1.26 -14.15
C THR A 216 -7.45 -1.58 -13.84
N GLN A 217 -8.05 -0.87 -12.88
CA GLN A 217 -9.44 -1.03 -12.46
C GLN A 217 -10.02 0.33 -12.06
N ALA A 218 -11.35 0.46 -12.12
CA ALA A 218 -11.98 1.69 -11.68
C ALA A 218 -11.85 1.89 -10.15
N VAL A 219 -11.66 3.14 -9.76
CA VAL A 219 -11.70 3.58 -8.37
C VAL A 219 -13.15 3.84 -7.99
N VAL A 220 -13.53 3.37 -6.81
CA VAL A 220 -14.86 3.58 -6.21
C VAL A 220 -14.71 4.10 -4.77
N PRO A 221 -15.65 4.92 -4.26
CA PRO A 221 -15.51 5.55 -2.95
C PRO A 221 -15.38 4.58 -1.76
N ASP A 222 -15.90 3.36 -1.86
CA ASP A 222 -15.89 2.40 -0.75
C ASP A 222 -14.73 1.38 -0.86
N MET A 223 -13.76 1.60 -1.77
CA MET A 223 -12.65 0.65 -2.00
C MET A 223 -11.60 0.62 -0.88
N GLY A 224 -11.45 1.70 -0.11
CA GLY A 224 -10.31 1.89 0.79
C GLY A 224 -10.20 0.82 1.88
N MET A 225 -11.32 0.41 2.48
CA MET A 225 -11.34 -0.64 3.50
C MET A 225 -10.89 -2.00 2.94
N ALA A 226 -11.37 -2.40 1.75
CA ALA A 226 -10.99 -3.67 1.12
C ALA A 226 -9.48 -3.74 0.85
N TRP A 227 -8.89 -2.65 0.36
CA TRP A 227 -7.45 -2.54 0.13
C TRP A 227 -6.64 -2.51 1.42
N THR A 228 -7.17 -1.90 2.48
CA THR A 228 -6.53 -1.93 3.81
C THR A 228 -6.46 -3.36 4.35
N ILE A 229 -7.53 -4.14 4.22
CA ILE A 229 -7.54 -5.55 4.65
C ILE A 229 -6.50 -6.37 3.88
N LYS A 230 -6.42 -6.19 2.55
CA LYS A 230 -5.38 -6.85 1.74
C LYS A 230 -3.96 -6.44 2.18
N ALA A 231 -3.72 -5.16 2.40
CA ALA A 231 -2.44 -4.67 2.91
C ALA A 231 -2.10 -5.28 4.27
N LEU A 232 -3.07 -5.40 5.19
CA LEU A 232 -2.88 -6.02 6.49
C LEU A 232 -2.51 -7.50 6.37
N ILE A 233 -3.21 -8.25 5.50
CA ILE A 233 -2.89 -9.64 5.21
C ILE A 233 -1.44 -9.76 4.74
N VAL A 234 -1.02 -8.91 3.81
CA VAL A 234 0.36 -8.92 3.29
C VAL A 234 1.39 -8.55 4.36
N VAL A 235 1.12 -7.55 5.20
CA VAL A 235 2.05 -7.14 6.28
C VAL A 235 2.24 -8.27 7.30
N VAL A 236 1.16 -8.94 7.68
CA VAL A 236 1.23 -10.09 8.60
C VAL A 236 1.93 -11.27 7.94
N LEU A 237 1.61 -11.55 6.67
CA LEU A 237 2.26 -12.57 5.86
C LEU A 237 3.78 -12.35 5.79
N ALA A 238 4.21 -11.10 5.61
CA ALA A 238 5.61 -10.74 5.58
C ALA A 238 6.30 -10.85 6.94
N GLY A 239 5.56 -10.63 8.03
CA GLY A 239 6.11 -10.39 9.35
C GLY A 239 6.16 -8.89 9.64
N ILE A 240 5.67 -8.55 10.83
CA ILE A 240 5.47 -7.18 11.28
C ILE A 240 6.78 -6.37 11.18
N GLY A 241 6.74 -5.23 10.48
CA GLY A 241 7.88 -4.33 10.33
C GLY A 241 8.91 -4.75 9.27
N SER A 242 8.70 -5.87 8.57
CA SER A 242 9.55 -6.28 7.45
C SER A 242 9.15 -5.57 6.16
N VAL A 243 9.75 -4.41 5.89
CA VAL A 243 9.47 -3.61 4.68
C VAL A 243 9.84 -4.39 3.40
N GLY A 244 11.00 -5.06 3.37
CA GLY A 244 11.40 -5.88 2.24
C GLY A 244 10.52 -7.12 2.06
N GLY A 245 10.14 -7.78 3.16
CA GLY A 245 9.24 -8.94 3.13
C GLY A 245 7.83 -8.59 2.63
N ALA A 246 7.34 -7.39 2.92
CA ALA A 246 6.01 -6.92 2.51
C ALA A 246 5.82 -6.92 0.98
N PHE A 247 6.86 -6.58 0.22
CA PHE A 247 6.77 -6.61 -1.24
C PHE A 247 6.60 -8.03 -1.79
N PHE A 248 7.47 -8.95 -1.36
CA PHE A 248 7.42 -10.34 -1.82
C PHE A 248 6.16 -11.06 -1.33
N ALA A 249 5.71 -10.77 -0.11
CA ALA A 249 4.43 -11.25 0.41
C ALA A 249 3.25 -10.73 -0.42
N GLY A 250 3.30 -9.48 -0.91
CA GLY A 250 2.29 -8.91 -1.79
C GLY A 250 2.23 -9.63 -3.14
N ILE A 251 3.39 -9.88 -3.75
CA ILE A 251 3.51 -10.68 -4.98
C ILE A 251 2.93 -12.08 -4.75
N LEU A 252 3.32 -12.75 -3.67
CA LEU A 252 2.82 -14.08 -3.32
C LEU A 252 1.30 -14.09 -3.20
N LEU A 253 0.72 -13.11 -2.48
CA LEU A 253 -0.73 -13.00 -2.34
C LEU A 253 -1.41 -12.75 -3.70
N GLY A 254 -0.88 -11.86 -4.53
CA GLY A 254 -1.43 -11.57 -5.86
C GLY A 254 -1.40 -12.76 -6.81
N VAL A 255 -0.31 -13.54 -6.78
CA VAL A 255 -0.21 -14.81 -7.53
C VAL A 255 -1.25 -15.80 -7.05
N ILE A 256 -1.40 -15.97 -5.73
CA ILE A 256 -2.36 -16.91 -5.18
C ILE A 256 -3.80 -16.49 -5.52
N GLU A 257 -4.16 -15.22 -5.35
CA GLU A 257 -5.49 -14.71 -5.74
C GLU A 257 -5.74 -14.91 -7.25
N SER A 258 -4.76 -14.64 -8.11
CA SER A 258 -4.94 -14.73 -9.56
C SER A 258 -5.02 -16.16 -10.08
N VAL A 259 -4.22 -17.08 -9.53
CA VAL A 259 -4.29 -18.50 -9.90
C VAL A 259 -5.57 -19.15 -9.36
N SER A 260 -5.94 -18.82 -8.11
CA SER A 260 -7.17 -19.36 -7.52
C SER A 260 -8.44 -18.84 -8.18
N ALA A 261 -8.39 -17.67 -8.81
CA ALA A 261 -9.52 -17.13 -9.60
C ALA A 261 -9.96 -18.07 -10.72
N ILE A 262 -9.06 -18.90 -11.26
CA ILE A 262 -9.38 -19.90 -12.29
C ILE A 262 -10.33 -20.97 -11.74
N PHE A 263 -10.16 -21.37 -10.48
CA PHE A 263 -10.85 -22.52 -9.89
C PHE A 263 -12.05 -22.12 -9.04
N MET A 264 -12.01 -20.95 -8.39
CA MET A 264 -12.96 -20.56 -7.34
C MET A 264 -13.74 -19.27 -7.64
N GLY A 265 -13.49 -18.61 -8.78
CA GLY A 265 -14.26 -17.47 -9.24
C GLY A 265 -14.41 -16.35 -8.18
N PRO A 266 -15.62 -16.00 -7.71
CA PRO A 266 -15.84 -14.92 -6.73
C PRO A 266 -15.22 -15.17 -5.34
N TYR A 267 -14.91 -16.41 -4.98
CA TYR A 267 -14.47 -16.78 -3.62
C TYR A 267 -12.96 -16.57 -3.38
N THR A 268 -12.26 -15.91 -4.30
CA THR A 268 -10.81 -15.59 -4.19
C THR A 268 -10.47 -14.77 -2.96
N VAL A 269 -11.35 -13.86 -2.54
CA VAL A 269 -11.16 -13.06 -1.32
C VAL A 269 -11.16 -13.95 -0.06
N ALA A 270 -12.04 -14.97 -0.02
CA ALA A 270 -12.11 -15.91 1.09
C ALA A 270 -10.85 -16.76 1.21
N LEU A 271 -10.21 -17.10 0.08
CA LEU A 271 -8.92 -17.79 0.08
C LEU A 271 -7.79 -16.92 0.62
N GLY A 272 -7.73 -15.65 0.24
CA GLY A 272 -6.74 -14.71 0.79
C GLY A 272 -6.82 -14.64 2.32
N MET A 273 -8.05 -14.60 2.86
CA MET A 273 -8.31 -14.68 4.30
C MET A 273 -7.97 -16.06 4.90
N GLY A 274 -8.27 -17.15 4.19
CA GLY A 274 -7.92 -18.51 4.64
C GLY A 274 -6.41 -18.71 4.77
N ILE A 275 -5.63 -18.22 3.80
CA ILE A 275 -4.17 -18.30 3.80
C ILE A 275 -3.59 -17.44 4.91
N PHE A 276 -4.14 -16.24 5.10
CA PHE A 276 -3.82 -15.40 6.25
C PHE A 276 -4.02 -16.14 7.58
N LEU A 277 -5.18 -16.78 7.77
CA LEU A 277 -5.49 -17.54 8.99
C LEU A 277 -4.55 -18.73 9.18
N LEU A 278 -4.29 -19.51 8.12
CA LEU A 278 -3.36 -20.63 8.17
C LEU A 278 -1.95 -20.20 8.58
N ILE A 279 -1.47 -19.08 8.02
CA ILE A 279 -0.12 -18.60 8.31
C ILE A 279 -0.04 -18.04 9.73
N LEU A 280 -1.05 -17.34 10.23
CA LEU A 280 -1.09 -16.97 11.63
C LEU A 280 -1.09 -18.18 12.56
N MET A 281 -1.75 -19.27 12.17
CA MET A 281 -1.82 -20.50 12.96
C MET A 281 -0.47 -21.23 12.99
N PHE A 282 0.26 -21.29 11.87
CA PHE A 282 1.50 -22.06 11.77
C PHE A 282 2.79 -21.23 11.93
N ARG A 283 2.76 -19.93 11.66
CA ARG A 283 3.88 -18.98 11.78
C ARG A 283 3.39 -17.59 12.21
N PRO A 284 3.09 -17.38 13.50
CA PRO A 284 2.57 -16.11 14.01
C PRO A 284 3.54 -14.92 13.83
N GLN A 285 4.83 -15.18 13.59
CA GLN A 285 5.84 -14.16 13.30
C GLN A 285 5.88 -13.71 11.82
N GLY A 286 5.11 -14.37 10.93
CA GLY A 286 5.15 -14.16 9.48
C GLY A 286 6.28 -14.93 8.78
N LEU A 287 6.36 -14.82 7.45
CA LEU A 287 7.33 -15.55 6.62
C LEU A 287 8.77 -15.04 6.77
N PHE A 288 8.94 -13.74 7.01
CA PHE A 288 10.24 -13.07 7.12
C PHE A 288 10.44 -12.40 8.50
N GLY A 289 9.64 -12.77 9.50
CA GLY A 289 9.85 -12.34 10.89
C GLY A 289 11.15 -12.88 11.47
N LYS A 290 11.85 -12.07 12.27
CA LYS A 290 13.00 -12.52 13.05
C LYS A 290 12.51 -12.94 14.43
N ALA A 291 12.88 -14.15 14.84
CA ALA A 291 12.64 -14.70 16.18
C ALA A 291 13.53 -14.01 17.23
#